data_AF-A0A8T5S1S3-F1
#
_entry.id   AF-A0A8T5S1S3-F1
#
_cell.length_a   1.000
_cell.length_b   1.000
_cell.length_c   1.000
_cell.angle_alpha   90.00
_cell.angle_beta   90.00
_cell.angle_gamma   90.00
#
_symmetry.space_group_name_H-M   'P 1'
#
loop_
_entity.id
_entity.type
_entity.pdbx_description
1 polymer ?
#
loop_
_entity_poly.entity_id
_entity_poly.type
_entity_poly.pdbx_seq_one_letter_code
_entity_poly.pdbx_strand_id
1 'polypeptide(L)'
;IRSPDRLNLEKIAEETNTSKGVVLYTLSSFLRELEDFHDFLTTRYENWTPGRRHLYEKLNIYLKRLYVTAPIFNYQRAKKNIDVLHYLLSNSYYWPHITTQLALLIFVTDRNDPDVNEKAYILQKNLRMLCTCSAYAFHCARNRLSISKKGKLKKTT
;
A
#
# COMPACT_ATOMS: atom_id res chain seq x y z
N ILE A 1 18.24 6.93 -12.33
CA ILE A 1 16.80 7.28 -12.40
C ILE A 1 16.53 7.77 -13.82
N ARG A 2 15.84 6.99 -14.66
CA ARG A 2 15.52 7.42 -16.04
C ARG A 2 14.59 8.62 -15.96
N SER A 3 14.90 9.69 -16.69
CA SER A 3 14.01 10.85 -16.88
C SER A 3 12.60 10.33 -17.17
N PRO A 4 11.54 10.82 -16.49
CA PRO A 4 10.19 10.51 -16.92
C PRO A 4 10.08 10.87 -18.40
N ASP A 5 9.66 9.91 -19.23
CA ASP A 5 9.52 10.11 -20.66
C ASP A 5 8.70 11.39 -20.89
N ARG A 6 9.27 12.37 -21.61
CA ARG A 6 8.65 13.68 -21.85
C ARG A 6 7.20 13.55 -22.35
N LEU A 7 6.90 12.45 -23.04
CA LEU A 7 5.58 12.07 -23.56
C LEU A 7 4.47 11.99 -22.48
N ASN A 8 4.79 11.66 -21.23
CA ASN A 8 3.79 11.58 -20.15
C ASN A 8 3.51 12.92 -19.47
N LEU A 9 4.47 13.86 -19.49
CA LEU A 9 4.30 15.15 -18.80
C LEU A 9 3.31 16.06 -19.53
N GLU A 10 3.35 16.06 -20.87
CA GLU A 10 2.47 16.89 -21.70
C GLU A 10 1.02 16.44 -21.55
N LYS A 11 0.79 15.12 -21.62
CA LYS A 11 -0.52 14.53 -21.44
C LYS A 11 -1.13 14.84 -20.06
N ILE A 12 -0.34 14.70 -18.99
CA ILE A 12 -0.82 15.03 -17.64
C ILE A 12 -1.12 16.53 -17.52
N ALA A 13 -0.28 17.39 -18.06
CA ALA A 13 -0.49 18.84 -18.05
C ALA A 13 -1.79 19.23 -18.78
N GLU A 14 -2.06 18.62 -19.92
CA GLU A 14 -3.31 18.80 -20.67
C GLU A 14 -4.54 18.27 -19.90
N GLU A 15 -4.49 17.03 -19.41
CA GLU A 15 -5.60 16.40 -18.67
C GLU A 15 -5.93 17.12 -17.36
N THR A 16 -4.92 17.70 -16.70
CA THR A 16 -5.09 18.42 -15.42
C THR A 16 -5.23 19.94 -15.60
N ASN A 17 -5.23 20.44 -16.84
CA ASN A 17 -5.24 21.87 -17.15
C ASN A 17 -4.22 22.70 -16.33
N THR A 18 -3.01 22.17 -16.22
CA THR A 18 -1.95 22.70 -15.34
C THR A 18 -0.64 22.84 -16.12
N SER A 19 0.23 23.78 -15.74
CA SER A 19 1.49 23.98 -16.46
C SER A 19 2.45 22.79 -16.30
N LYS A 20 3.22 22.48 -17.36
CA LYS A 20 4.24 21.42 -17.33
C LYS A 20 5.23 21.58 -16.18
N GLY A 21 5.57 22.82 -15.83
CA GLY A 21 6.46 23.12 -14.69
C GLY A 21 5.86 22.69 -13.35
N VAL A 22 4.58 22.97 -13.12
CA VAL A 22 3.87 22.55 -11.90
C VAL A 22 3.72 21.04 -11.85
N VAL A 23 3.40 20.39 -12.97
CA VAL A 23 3.34 18.92 -13.06
C VAL A 23 4.69 18.29 -12.71
N LEU A 24 5.78 18.78 -13.33
CA LEU A 24 7.12 18.27 -13.08
C LEU A 24 7.56 18.47 -11.63
N TYR A 25 7.30 19.65 -11.06
CA TYR A 25 7.58 19.96 -9.66
C TYR A 25 6.81 19.02 -8.72
N THR A 26 5.51 18.85 -8.95
CA THR A 26 4.65 17.98 -8.15
C THR A 26 5.11 16.53 -8.20
N LEU A 27 5.41 16.00 -9.39
CA LEU A 27 5.93 14.65 -9.57
C LEU A 27 7.28 14.45 -8.88
N SER A 28 8.16 15.44 -8.98
CA SER A 28 9.49 15.39 -8.36
C SER A 28 9.39 15.44 -6.83
N SER A 29 8.51 16.27 -6.27
CA SER A 29 8.22 16.31 -4.83
C SER A 29 7.65 14.98 -4.35
N PHE A 30 6.67 14.44 -5.07
CA PHE A 30 6.07 13.15 -4.76
C PHE A 30 7.08 12.01 -4.80
N LEU A 31 7.94 11.95 -5.82
CA LEU A 31 8.98 10.92 -5.93
C LEU A 31 9.99 11.02 -4.77
N ARG A 32 10.36 12.23 -4.35
CA ARG A 32 11.22 12.44 -3.19
C ARG A 32 10.55 11.96 -1.90
N GLU A 33 9.28 12.32 -1.68
CA GLU A 33 8.53 11.84 -0.51
C GLU A 33 8.38 10.31 -0.50
N LEU A 34 8.22 9.70 -1.67
CA LEU A 34 8.22 8.24 -1.81
C LEU A 34 9.58 7.61 -1.49
N GLU A 35 10.68 8.21 -1.94
CA GLU A 35 12.03 7.78 -1.59
C GLU A 35 12.26 7.90 -0.07
N ASP A 36 11.89 9.03 0.54
CA ASP A 36 11.97 9.24 1.99
C ASP A 36 11.11 8.22 2.77
N PHE A 37 9.93 7.88 2.25
CA PHE A 37 9.07 6.86 2.84
C PHE A 37 9.67 5.45 2.70
N HIS A 38 10.22 5.13 1.52
CA HIS A 38 10.91 3.88 1.29
C HIS A 38 12.11 3.71 2.23
N ASP A 39 12.90 4.77 2.39
CA ASP A 39 14.03 4.79 3.32
C ASP A 39 13.56 4.65 4.75
N PHE A 40 12.48 5.33 5.13
CA PHE A 40 11.85 5.13 6.44
C PHE A 40 11.44 3.67 6.70
N LEU A 41 10.85 2.99 5.71
CA LEU A 41 10.47 1.58 5.83
C LEU A 41 11.67 0.63 5.94
N THR A 42 12.80 0.98 5.33
CA THR A 42 13.99 0.10 5.24
C THR A 42 15.05 0.36 6.32
N THR A 43 15.32 1.63 6.66
CA THR A 43 16.33 2.01 7.66
C THR A 43 15.84 1.91 9.09
N ARG A 44 14.56 2.15 9.36
CA ARG A 44 13.97 1.94 10.70
C ARG A 44 13.49 0.51 10.88
N TYR A 45 14.36 -0.43 10.52
CA TYR A 45 14.19 -1.85 10.77
C TYR A 45 14.17 -2.09 12.28
N GLU A 46 13.00 -1.94 12.90
CA GLU A 46 12.82 -2.33 14.29
C GLU A 46 12.67 -3.84 14.35
N ASN A 47 13.60 -4.48 15.08
CA ASN A 47 13.52 -5.89 15.43
C ASN A 47 12.11 -6.21 15.93
N TRP A 48 11.53 -7.27 15.35
CA TRP A 48 10.18 -7.75 15.60
C TRP A 48 10.00 -8.01 17.10
N THR A 49 9.43 -7.03 17.81
CA THR A 49 9.16 -7.15 19.24
C THR A 49 7.76 -7.72 19.40
N PRO A 50 7.60 -8.83 20.14
CA PRO A 50 6.33 -9.53 20.24
C PRO A 50 5.33 -8.70 21.03
N GLY A 51 4.42 -8.01 20.34
CA GLY A 51 3.33 -7.26 20.96
C GLY A 51 2.30 -6.81 19.93
N ARG A 52 1.08 -7.38 20.00
CA ARG A 52 -0.02 -7.04 19.05
C ARG A 52 -0.35 -5.54 19.02
N ARG A 53 -0.31 -4.88 20.18
CA ARG A 53 -0.59 -3.44 20.32
C ARG A 53 0.46 -2.58 19.62
N HIS A 54 1.75 -2.89 19.83
CA HIS A 54 2.87 -2.18 19.18
C HIS A 54 2.79 -2.30 17.65
N LEU A 55 2.47 -3.50 17.15
CA LEU A 55 2.28 -3.73 15.72
C LEU A 55 1.11 -2.93 15.14
N TYR A 56 0.01 -2.83 15.88
CA TYR A 56 -1.17 -2.07 15.45
C TYR A 56 -0.83 -0.59 15.33
N GLU A 57 -0.22 -0.03 16.37
CA GLU A 57 0.16 1.39 16.42
C GLU A 57 1.12 1.72 15.28
N LYS A 58 2.12 0.86 15.02
CA LYS A 58 3.03 1.03 13.89
C LYS A 58 2.36 0.95 12.52
N LEU A 59 1.50 -0.05 12.30
CA LEU A 59 0.78 -0.16 11.03
C LEU A 59 -0.07 1.09 10.79
N ASN A 60 -0.71 1.61 11.82
CA ASN A 60 -1.50 2.82 11.72
C ASN A 60 -0.63 4.05 11.40
N ILE A 61 0.55 4.18 12.01
CA ILE A 61 1.53 5.25 11.68
C ILE A 61 1.97 5.14 10.22
N TYR A 62 2.33 3.93 9.77
CA TYR A 62 2.86 3.70 8.42
C TYR A 62 1.79 3.95 7.38
N LEU A 63 0.56 3.47 7.64
CA LEU A 63 -0.60 3.70 6.80
C LEU A 63 -0.94 5.19 6.71
N LYS A 64 -0.90 5.93 7.83
CA LYS A 64 -1.17 7.36 7.84
C LYS A 64 -0.13 8.12 7.02
N ARG A 65 1.16 7.81 7.22
CA ARG A 65 2.25 8.45 6.47
C ARG A 65 2.13 8.17 4.98
N LEU A 66 1.87 6.91 4.61
CA LEU A 66 1.68 6.53 3.23
C LEU A 66 0.47 7.23 2.60
N TYR A 67 -0.64 7.38 3.32
CA TYR A 67 -1.80 8.09 2.82
C TYR A 67 -1.53 9.59 2.59
N VAL A 68 -0.71 10.22 3.44
CA VAL A 68 -0.30 11.62 3.25
C VAL A 68 0.53 11.76 1.96
N THR A 69 1.47 10.86 1.72
CA THR A 69 2.31 10.86 0.51
C THR A 69 1.52 10.49 -0.75
N ALA A 70 0.68 9.46 -0.66
CA ALA A 70 -0.07 8.89 -1.77
C ALA A 70 -1.51 8.54 -1.33
N PRO A 71 -2.47 9.47 -1.41
CA PRO A 71 -3.86 9.26 -0.97
C PRO A 71 -4.68 8.43 -1.97
N ILE A 72 -4.11 7.32 -2.45
CA ILE A 72 -4.65 6.48 -3.53
C ILE A 72 -5.60 5.38 -3.04
N PHE A 73 -5.91 5.33 -1.75
CA PHE A 73 -6.79 4.34 -1.14
C PHE A 73 -7.60 4.95 0.01
N ASN A 74 -8.72 4.33 0.37
CA ASN A 74 -9.56 4.79 1.48
C ASN A 74 -8.90 4.56 2.85
N TYR A 75 -8.30 5.61 3.42
CA TYR A 75 -7.59 5.54 4.71
C TYR A 75 -8.47 5.07 5.87
N GLN A 76 -9.70 5.59 5.97
CA GLN A 76 -10.59 5.27 7.09
C GLN A 76 -10.97 3.79 7.08
N ARG A 77 -11.21 3.24 5.89
CA ARG A 77 -11.49 1.82 5.73
C ARG A 77 -10.26 0.96 5.96
N ALA A 78 -9.10 1.36 5.45
CA ALA A 78 -7.85 0.67 5.72
C ALA A 78 -7.58 0.59 7.23
N LYS A 79 -7.80 1.68 7.98
CA LYS A 79 -7.66 1.70 9.44
C LYS A 79 -8.57 0.68 10.13
N LYS A 80 -9.86 0.62 9.76
CA LYS A 80 -10.80 -0.39 10.28
C LYS A 80 -10.38 -1.82 9.94
N ASN A 81 -9.80 -2.01 8.75
CA ASN A 81 -9.35 -3.32 8.29
C ASN A 81 -8.10 -3.82 9.03
N ILE A 82 -7.37 -2.98 9.79
CA ILE A 82 -6.21 -3.41 10.58
C ILE A 82 -6.63 -4.44 11.62
N ASP A 83 -7.75 -4.20 12.33
CA ASP A 83 -8.26 -5.11 13.36
C ASP A 83 -8.62 -6.47 12.77
N VAL A 84 -9.28 -6.46 11.61
CA VAL A 84 -9.64 -7.67 10.87
C VAL A 84 -8.38 -8.42 10.43
N LEU A 85 -7.38 -7.70 9.89
CA LEU A 85 -6.12 -8.31 9.48
C LEU A 85 -5.42 -8.97 10.67
N HIS A 86 -5.28 -8.26 11.80
CA HIS A 86 -4.65 -8.79 13.00
C HIS A 86 -5.37 -10.00 13.57
N TYR A 87 -6.71 -10.01 13.54
CA TYR A 87 -7.51 -11.17 13.91
C TYR A 87 -7.19 -12.38 13.01
N LEU A 88 -7.17 -12.20 11.70
CA LEU A 88 -6.85 -13.27 10.74
C LEU A 88 -5.40 -13.78 10.87
N LEU A 89 -4.43 -12.89 11.08
CA LEU A 89 -3.03 -13.22 11.32
C LEU A 89 -2.86 -14.01 12.63
N SER A 90 -3.57 -13.60 13.67
CA SER A 90 -3.59 -14.31 14.96
C SER A 90 -4.13 -15.73 14.81
N ASN A 91 -5.27 -15.89 14.14
CA ASN A 91 -5.92 -17.19 13.97
C ASN A 91 -5.15 -18.14 13.04
N SER A 92 -4.36 -17.59 12.12
CA SER A 92 -3.50 -18.38 11.22
C SER A 92 -2.11 -18.68 11.79
N TYR A 93 -1.83 -18.23 13.02
CA TYR A 93 -0.50 -18.32 13.66
C TYR A 93 0.63 -17.84 12.75
N TYR A 94 0.35 -16.82 11.94
CA TYR A 94 1.25 -16.32 10.91
C TYR A 94 1.31 -14.80 10.97
N TRP A 95 2.51 -14.26 11.11
CA TRP A 95 2.74 -12.82 11.21
C TRP A 95 3.78 -12.40 10.16
N PRO A 96 3.35 -11.97 8.97
CA PRO A 96 4.27 -11.51 7.94
C PRO A 96 4.89 -10.16 8.36
N HIS A 97 5.95 -9.77 7.66
CA HIS A 97 6.60 -8.48 7.86
C HIS A 97 5.61 -7.30 7.73
N ILE A 98 5.85 -6.19 8.44
CA ILE A 98 4.93 -5.04 8.46
C ILE A 98 4.68 -4.46 7.06
N THR A 99 5.69 -4.46 6.20
CA THR A 99 5.58 -4.06 4.79
C THR A 99 4.60 -4.93 4.01
N THR A 100 4.59 -6.24 4.29
CA THR A 100 3.64 -7.19 3.71
C THR A 100 2.24 -7.02 4.29
N GLN A 101 2.12 -6.76 5.60
CA GLN A 101 0.85 -6.43 6.24
C GLN A 101 0.24 -5.16 5.64
N LEU A 102 1.04 -4.11 5.46
CA LEU A 102 0.63 -2.84 4.84
C LEU A 102 0.16 -3.05 3.39
N ALA A 103 0.94 -3.80 2.60
CA ALA A 103 0.57 -4.15 1.23
C ALA A 103 -0.75 -4.94 1.17
N LEU A 104 -0.93 -5.94 2.05
CA LEU A 104 -2.18 -6.70 2.11
C LEU A 104 -3.38 -5.84 2.52
N LEU A 105 -3.18 -4.96 3.49
CA LEU A 105 -4.22 -4.08 4.01
C LEU A 105 -4.75 -3.16 2.91
N ILE A 106 -3.85 -2.51 2.19
CA ILE A 106 -4.23 -1.62 1.08
C ILE A 106 -4.84 -2.43 -0.06
N PHE A 107 -4.29 -3.60 -0.38
CA PHE A 107 -4.84 -4.48 -1.41
C PHE A 107 -6.30 -4.85 -1.13
N VAL A 108 -6.60 -5.29 0.10
CA VAL A 108 -7.97 -5.66 0.49
C VAL A 108 -8.87 -4.43 0.56
N THR A 109 -8.35 -3.29 0.99
CA THR A 109 -9.11 -2.04 1.08
C THR A 109 -9.52 -1.56 -0.30
N ASP A 110 -8.56 -1.40 -1.20
CA ASP A 110 -8.74 -1.00 -2.60
C ASP A 110 -9.71 -1.96 -3.33
N ARG A 111 -9.49 -3.27 -3.22
CA ARG A 111 -10.28 -4.28 -3.94
C ARG A 111 -11.72 -4.45 -3.47
N ASN A 112 -12.05 -3.97 -2.28
CA ASN A 112 -13.41 -4.03 -1.77
C ASN A 112 -14.05 -2.64 -1.71
N ASP A 113 -13.38 -1.59 -2.19
CA ASP A 113 -13.89 -0.22 -2.21
C ASP A 113 -15.09 -0.10 -3.16
N PRO A 114 -16.31 0.20 -2.67
CA PRO A 114 -17.47 0.36 -3.54
C PRO A 114 -17.35 1.57 -4.46
N ASP A 115 -16.53 2.55 -4.09
CA ASP A 115 -16.38 3.81 -4.84
C ASP A 115 -15.33 3.68 -5.95
N VAL A 116 -14.57 2.59 -5.98
CA VAL A 116 -13.52 2.35 -6.97
C VAL A 116 -14.03 1.40 -8.05
N ASN A 117 -13.98 1.86 -9.31
CA ASN A 117 -14.26 1.01 -10.47
C ASN A 117 -13.27 -0.16 -10.52
N GLU A 118 -13.72 -1.37 -10.87
CA GLU A 118 -12.83 -2.54 -10.96
C GLU A 118 -11.63 -2.36 -11.92
N LYS A 119 -11.75 -1.44 -12.88
CA LYS A 119 -10.66 -1.09 -13.81
C LYS A 119 -9.64 -0.12 -13.22
N ALA A 120 -9.96 0.56 -12.12
CA ALA A 120 -9.15 1.59 -11.48
C ALA A 120 -8.33 1.09 -10.28
N TYR A 121 -8.38 -0.22 -9.97
CA TYR A 121 -7.63 -0.78 -8.85
C TYR A 121 -6.13 -0.56 -8.97
N ILE A 122 -5.49 -0.41 -7.81
CA ILE A 122 -4.04 -0.34 -7.73
C ILE A 122 -3.45 -1.66 -8.22
N LEU A 123 -2.54 -1.57 -9.18
CA LEU A 123 -1.81 -2.74 -9.67
C LEU A 123 -1.01 -3.36 -8.53
N GLN A 124 -1.12 -4.68 -8.33
CA GLN A 124 -0.41 -5.39 -7.26
C GLN A 124 1.10 -5.15 -7.31
N LYS A 125 1.68 -5.00 -8.51
CA LYS A 125 3.10 -4.67 -8.67
C LYS A 125 3.42 -3.30 -8.06
N ASN A 126 2.62 -2.28 -8.34
CA ASN A 126 2.83 -0.92 -7.85
C ASN A 126 2.68 -0.87 -6.33
N LEU A 127 1.64 -1.50 -5.80
CA LEU A 127 1.41 -1.59 -4.37
C LEU A 127 2.57 -2.26 -3.63
N ARG A 128 3.09 -3.36 -4.19
CA ARG A 128 4.25 -4.07 -3.62
C ARG A 128 5.51 -3.22 -3.64
N MET A 129 5.76 -2.48 -4.71
CA MET A 129 6.90 -1.54 -4.76
C MET A 129 6.72 -0.43 -3.72
N LEU A 130 5.53 0.14 -3.63
CA LEU A 130 5.19 1.22 -2.68
C LEU A 130 5.42 0.83 -1.22
N CYS A 131 5.11 -0.43 -0.88
CA CYS A 131 5.26 -0.93 0.48
C CYS A 131 6.59 -1.65 0.74
N THR A 132 7.51 -1.73 -0.23
CA THR A 132 8.74 -2.55 -0.11
C THR A 132 8.44 -4.02 0.24
N CYS A 133 7.48 -4.63 -0.48
CA CYS A 133 7.03 -6.01 -0.28
C CYS A 133 7.38 -6.88 -1.50
N SER A 134 8.03 -8.03 -1.26
CA SER A 134 8.34 -8.97 -2.33
C SER A 134 7.09 -9.66 -2.88
N ALA A 135 7.12 -10.07 -4.15
CA ALA A 135 6.01 -10.81 -4.77
C ALA A 135 5.69 -12.10 -4.00
N TYR A 136 6.75 -12.83 -3.62
CA TYR A 136 6.64 -14.06 -2.86
C TYR A 136 5.97 -13.84 -1.50
N ALA A 137 6.48 -12.90 -0.69
CA ALA A 137 5.93 -12.63 0.63
C ALA A 137 4.44 -12.24 0.56
N PHE A 138 4.10 -11.36 -0.39
CA PHE A 138 2.71 -10.96 -0.62
C PHE A 138 1.81 -12.15 -1.00
N HIS A 139 2.22 -12.98 -1.96
CA HIS A 139 1.43 -14.12 -2.40
C HIS A 139 1.28 -15.19 -1.32
N CYS A 140 2.35 -15.50 -0.59
CA CYS A 140 2.33 -16.41 0.55
C CYS A 140 1.33 -15.91 1.61
N ALA A 141 1.45 -14.65 2.03
CA ALA A 141 0.58 -14.10 3.06
C ALA A 141 -0.89 -14.06 2.62
N ARG A 142 -1.17 -13.61 1.39
CA ARG A 142 -2.53 -13.61 0.82
C ARG A 142 -3.15 -15.01 0.80
N ASN A 143 -2.38 -16.01 0.34
CA ASN A 143 -2.87 -17.38 0.23
C ASN A 143 -3.10 -18.01 1.61
N ARG A 144 -2.22 -17.73 2.58
CA ARG A 144 -2.31 -18.26 3.95
C ARG A 144 -3.52 -17.71 4.71
N LEU A 145 -3.92 -16.48 4.40
CA LEU A 145 -5.15 -15.86 4.91
C LEU A 145 -6.39 -16.16 4.07
N SER A 146 -6.28 -17.06 3.08
CA SER A 146 -7.38 -17.40 2.17
C SER A 146 -8.00 -16.18 1.47
N ILE A 147 -7.20 -15.15 1.17
CA ILE A 147 -7.66 -13.96 0.44
C ILE A 147 -7.57 -14.25 -1.07
N SER A 148 -8.66 -13.97 -1.79
CA SER A 148 -8.74 -14.14 -3.24
C SER A 148 -7.99 -13.04 -4.00
N LYS A 149 -7.78 -13.23 -5.32
CA LYS A 149 -7.26 -12.17 -6.21
C LYS A 149 -8.18 -10.94 -6.29
N LYS A 150 -9.44 -11.07 -5.88
CA LYS A 150 -10.43 -9.99 -5.79
C LYS A 150 -10.48 -9.34 -4.39
N GLY A 151 -9.52 -9.63 -3.50
CA GLY A 151 -9.49 -9.06 -2.15
C GLY A 151 -10.55 -9.58 -1.18
N LYS A 152 -11.39 -10.54 -1.60
CA LYS A 152 -12.42 -11.17 -0.74
C LYS A 152 -11.85 -12.42 -0.06
N LEU A 153 -12.29 -12.72 1.15
CA LEU A 153 -12.03 -14.02 1.79
C LEU A 153 -12.65 -15.14 0.94
N LYS A 154 -11.89 -16.19 0.67
CA LYS A 154 -12.41 -17.40 0.04
C LYS A 154 -13.37 -18.05 1.03
N LYS A 155 -14.57 -18.42 0.56
CA LYS A 155 -15.45 -19.27 1.35
C LYS A 155 -14.73 -20.59 1.57
N THR A 156 -14.51 -20.97 2.83
CA THR A 156 -14.16 -22.33 3.19
C THR A 156 -15.41 -23.17 2.93
N THR A 157 -15.38 -23.95 1.86
CA THR A 157 -16.35 -25.03 1.61
C THR A 157 -16.11 -26.16 2.60
#